data_AF-A0A957TGL5-F1
#
_entry.id   AF-A0A957TGL5-F1
#
_cell.length_a   1.000
_cell.length_b   1.000
_cell.length_c   1.000
_cell.angle_alpha   90.00
_cell.angle_beta   90.00
_cell.angle_gamma   90.00
#
_symmetry.space_group_name_H-M   'P 1'
#
loop_
_entity.id
_entity.type
_entity.pdbx_description
1 polymer ?
#
loop_
_entity_poly.entity_id
_entity_poly.type
_entity_poly.pdbx_seq_one_letter_code
_entity_poly.pdbx_strand_id
1 'polypeptide(L)'
;LLGFAGEVQGVARFHNLPKADASYDGIDVIGTAGSLAIRGGFLKQLYRRRGHTFMESDPWQPVAIPNSAAYFAQDNRQASRWLCQAMMRDLIAAAAEGREHISSGRDGVISLESLMAVYVSYRQGCPVTLPLADRRHPLNVWQEEAA
;
A
#
# COMPACT_ATOMS: atom_id res chain seq x y z
N LEU A 1 2.26 -5.53 13.16
CA LEU A 1 3.17 -4.37 13.00
C LEU A 1 4.25 -4.79 12.02
N LEU A 2 4.59 -3.96 11.04
CA LEU A 2 5.69 -4.17 10.11
C LEU A 2 6.86 -3.27 10.53
N GLY A 3 8.04 -3.83 10.73
CA GLY A 3 9.25 -3.07 11.02
C GLY A 3 10.07 -2.85 9.75
N PHE A 4 10.47 -1.59 9.51
CA PHE A 4 11.34 -1.20 8.42
C PHE A 4 12.66 -0.66 8.95
N ALA A 5 13.66 -0.53 8.08
CA ALA A 5 14.92 0.12 8.43
C ALA A 5 14.69 1.58 8.88
N GLY A 6 15.59 2.09 9.73
CA GLY A 6 15.49 3.45 10.25
C GLY A 6 14.35 3.66 11.24
N GLU A 7 13.99 2.61 12.00
CA GLU A 7 12.94 2.63 13.04
C GLU A 7 11.54 3.00 12.52
N VAL A 8 11.34 2.95 11.20
CA VAL A 8 10.04 3.18 10.58
C VAL A 8 9.14 1.98 10.84
N GLN A 9 7.90 2.27 11.23
CA GLN A 9 6.89 1.26 11.50
C GLN A 9 5.71 1.42 10.55
N GLY A 10 5.17 0.30 10.10
CA GLY A 10 3.96 0.26 9.28
C GLY A 10 2.86 -0.57 9.92
N VAL A 11 1.63 -0.14 9.70
CA VAL A 11 0.43 -0.89 10.06
C VAL A 11 -0.44 -0.98 8.82
N ALA A 12 -0.65 -2.20 8.33
CA ALA A 12 -1.65 -2.49 7.31
C ALA A 12 -2.93 -2.97 8.00
N ARG A 13 -4.07 -2.38 7.63
CA ARG A 13 -5.40 -2.80 8.11
C ARG A 13 -6.24 -3.22 6.93
N PHE A 14 -6.75 -4.44 6.99
CA PHE A 14 -7.64 -5.00 5.98
C PHE A 14 -9.00 -5.22 6.64
N HIS A 15 -10.05 -4.69 6.01
CA HIS A 15 -11.41 -4.78 6.53
C HIS A 15 -12.27 -5.61 5.56
N ASN A 16 -12.82 -6.72 6.06
CA ASN A 16 -13.80 -7.50 5.31
C ASN A 16 -15.19 -6.88 5.49
N LEU A 17 -15.55 -5.96 4.58
CA LEU A 17 -16.85 -5.29 4.61
C LEU A 17 -17.93 -6.18 3.95
N PRO A 18 -19.20 -6.12 4.42
CA PRO A 18 -20.30 -6.89 3.81
C PRO A 18 -20.51 -6.58 2.31
N LYS A 19 -20.13 -5.37 1.90
CA LYS A 19 -20.12 -4.93 0.50
C LYS A 19 -18.80 -4.23 0.22
N ALA A 20 -18.19 -4.54 -0.91
CA ALA A 20 -16.98 -3.86 -1.35
C ALA A 20 -17.22 -2.36 -1.50
N ASP A 21 -16.42 -1.57 -0.78
CA ASP A 21 -16.45 -0.11 -0.84
C ASP A 21 -15.02 0.41 -1.03
N ALA A 22 -14.74 0.85 -2.26
CA ALA A 22 -13.43 1.39 -2.61
C ALA A 22 -13.14 2.71 -1.89
N SER A 23 -14.12 3.41 -1.32
CA SER A 23 -13.87 4.65 -0.58
C SER A 23 -13.21 4.41 0.79
N TYR A 24 -13.16 3.16 1.24
CA TYR A 24 -12.57 2.74 2.51
C TYR A 24 -11.08 2.39 2.42
N ASP A 25 -10.37 3.01 1.47
CA ASP A 25 -8.93 2.82 1.28
C ASP A 25 -8.15 4.13 1.50
N GLY A 26 -6.91 4.00 1.93
CA GLY A 26 -6.08 5.15 2.26
C GLY A 26 -4.72 4.77 2.78
N ILE A 27 -3.83 5.75 2.79
CA ILE A 27 -2.47 5.63 3.30
C ILE A 27 -2.17 6.87 4.14
N ASP A 28 -1.55 6.66 5.29
CA ASP A 28 -0.99 7.72 6.12
C ASP A 28 0.52 7.57 6.20
N VAL A 29 1.22 8.68 6.00
CA VAL A 29 2.66 8.78 6.20
C VAL A 29 2.90 9.85 7.25
N ILE A 30 3.42 9.44 8.40
CA ILE A 30 3.68 10.32 9.54
C ILE A 30 5.19 10.48 9.68
N GLY A 31 5.65 11.72 9.63
CA GLY A 31 7.06 12.07 9.81
C GLY A 31 7.26 13.14 10.87
N THR A 32 8.51 13.51 11.10
CA THR A 32 8.90 14.48 12.13
C THR A 32 8.46 15.92 11.80
N ALA A 33 8.33 16.26 10.52
CA ALA A 33 7.97 17.59 10.06
C ALA A 33 6.47 17.75 9.71
N GLY A 34 5.70 16.67 9.74
CA GLY A 34 4.33 16.69 9.23
C GLY A 34 3.78 15.32 8.91
N SER A 35 2.59 15.31 8.32
CA SER A 35 1.92 14.09 7.87
C SER A 35 1.29 14.28 6.50
N LEU A 36 1.25 13.20 5.74
CA LEU A 36 0.53 13.09 4.48
C LEU A 36 -0.56 12.02 4.62
N ALA A 37 -1.71 12.30 4.04
CA ALA A 37 -2.85 11.39 4.01
C ALA A 37 -3.39 11.29 2.59
N ILE A 38 -3.50 10.07 2.09
CA ILE A 38 -4.18 9.76 0.83
C ILE A 38 -5.54 9.17 1.17
N ARG A 39 -6.61 9.72 0.59
CA ARG A 39 -8.01 9.32 0.81
C ARG A 39 -8.79 9.32 -0.49
N GLY A 40 -9.98 8.72 -0.47
CA GLY A 40 -10.90 8.69 -1.60
C GLY A 40 -10.55 7.53 -2.53
N GLY A 41 -11.58 6.81 -3.00
CA GLY A 41 -11.43 5.51 -3.66
C GLY A 41 -10.54 5.53 -4.91
N PHE A 42 -11.11 5.52 -6.11
CA PHE A 42 -10.27 5.61 -7.31
C PHE A 42 -9.89 7.03 -7.68
N LEU A 43 -10.58 8.03 -7.12
CA LEU A 43 -10.19 9.45 -7.13
C LEU A 43 -9.46 9.75 -5.83
N LYS A 44 -8.13 9.66 -5.88
CA LYS A 44 -7.24 9.81 -4.72
C LYS A 44 -6.96 11.29 -4.47
N GLN A 45 -7.37 11.78 -3.30
CA GLN A 45 -7.02 13.11 -2.82
C GLN A 45 -5.86 13.02 -1.82
N LEU A 46 -4.82 13.82 -2.06
CA LEU A 46 -3.72 14.00 -1.14
C LEU A 46 -4.03 15.17 -0.20
N TYR A 47 -3.78 14.95 1.09
CA TYR A 47 -3.84 15.94 2.15
C TYR A 47 -2.50 16.01 2.85
N ARG A 48 -2.17 17.19 3.36
CA ARG A 48 -1.00 17.43 4.21
C ARG A 48 -1.39 18.08 5.52
N ARG A 49 -0.52 17.89 6.49
CA ARG A 49 -0.50 18.58 7.77
C ARG A 49 0.94 18.93 8.12
N ARG A 50 1.21 20.20 8.43
CA ARG A 50 2.49 20.73 8.89
C ARG A 50 2.63 20.57 10.41
N GLY A 51 3.84 20.23 10.86
CA GLY A 51 4.11 20.04 12.28
C GLY A 51 3.61 18.69 12.83
N HIS A 52 3.87 18.46 14.10
CA HIS A 52 3.67 17.16 14.74
C HIS A 52 2.22 16.69 14.67
N THR A 53 1.95 15.41 14.38
CA THR A 53 0.62 14.81 14.11
C THR A 53 -0.48 15.09 15.15
N PHE A 54 -0.11 15.48 16.38
CA PHE A 54 -1.06 15.82 17.45
C PHE A 54 -1.30 17.34 17.66
N MET A 55 -0.67 18.22 16.89
CA MET A 55 -0.82 19.69 16.98
C MET A 55 -2.16 20.21 16.42
N GLU A 56 -3.20 20.34 17.25
CA GLU A 56 -4.56 20.71 16.82
C GLU A 56 -4.64 21.96 15.93
N SER A 57 -3.76 22.95 16.14
CA SER A 57 -3.73 24.21 15.39
C SER A 57 -3.36 24.08 13.92
N ASP A 58 -2.90 22.91 13.46
CA ASP A 58 -2.62 22.67 12.05
C ASP A 58 -3.64 21.66 11.46
N PRO A 59 -4.66 22.12 10.70
CA PRO A 59 -5.66 21.25 10.10
C PRO A 59 -5.14 20.58 8.82
N TRP A 60 -5.76 19.46 8.43
CA TRP A 60 -5.51 18.83 7.13
C TRP A 60 -5.87 19.78 5.98
N GLN A 61 -4.92 19.98 5.06
CA GLN A 61 -5.10 20.80 3.88
C GLN A 61 -4.94 19.94 2.61
N PRO A 62 -5.80 20.10 1.60
CA PRO A 62 -5.60 19.43 0.32
C PRO A 62 -4.28 19.89 -0.32
N VAL A 63 -3.60 18.95 -0.97
CA VAL A 63 -2.40 19.21 -1.76
C VAL A 63 -2.78 19.17 -3.23
N ALA A 64 -2.53 20.26 -3.94
CA ALA A 64 -2.67 20.29 -5.39
C ALA A 64 -1.58 19.40 -6.03
N ILE A 65 -2.01 18.45 -6.85
CA ILE A 65 -1.10 17.62 -7.64
C ILE A 65 -0.94 18.29 -9.01
N PRO A 66 0.29 18.60 -9.45
CA PRO A 66 0.50 19.17 -10.78
C PRO A 66 0.01 18.21 -11.87
N ASN A 67 -0.50 18.75 -12.98
CA ASN A 67 -0.92 18.00 -14.17
C ASN A 67 -2.00 16.93 -13.93
N SER A 68 -2.81 17.06 -12.87
CA SER A 68 -3.83 16.07 -12.50
C SER A 68 -5.27 16.50 -12.80
N ALA A 69 -5.47 17.65 -13.45
CA ALA A 69 -6.82 18.18 -13.73
C ALA A 69 -7.68 17.19 -14.54
N ALA A 70 -7.10 16.57 -15.57
CA ALA A 70 -7.77 15.54 -16.36
C ALA A 70 -8.12 14.30 -15.52
N TYR A 71 -7.28 13.94 -14.55
CA TYR A 71 -7.55 12.82 -13.65
C TYR A 71 -8.73 13.13 -12.72
N PHE A 72 -8.75 14.32 -12.13
CA PHE A 72 -9.80 14.75 -11.20
C PHE A 72 -11.14 15.13 -11.85
N ALA A 73 -11.17 15.34 -13.17
CA ALA A 73 -12.41 15.56 -13.92
C ALA A 73 -13.23 14.27 -14.16
N GLN A 74 -12.69 13.11 -13.78
CA GLN A 74 -13.32 11.80 -13.97
C GLN A 74 -14.25 11.42 -12.81
N ASP A 75 -15.16 10.48 -13.05
CA ASP A 75 -15.79 9.70 -11.97
C ASP A 75 -14.88 8.54 -11.48
N ASN A 76 -15.27 7.87 -10.39
CA ASN A 76 -14.48 6.75 -9.82
C ASN A 76 -14.27 5.59 -10.80
N ARG A 77 -15.25 5.26 -11.65
CA ARG A 77 -15.14 4.15 -12.61
C ARG A 77 -14.20 4.51 -13.75
N GLN A 78 -14.27 5.75 -14.23
CA GLN A 78 -13.38 6.30 -15.24
C GLN A 78 -11.95 6.37 -14.69
N ALA A 79 -11.75 6.91 -13.49
CA ALA A 79 -10.46 6.98 -12.82
C ALA A 79 -9.83 5.60 -12.62
N SER A 80 -10.61 4.60 -12.20
CA SER A 80 -10.16 3.20 -12.09
C SER A 80 -9.61 2.67 -13.42
N ARG A 81 -10.38 2.83 -14.51
CA ARG A 81 -9.94 2.42 -15.85
C ARG A 81 -8.70 3.17 -16.31
N TRP A 82 -8.66 4.48 -16.08
CA TRP A 82 -7.53 5.34 -16.45
C TRP A 82 -6.24 4.89 -15.77
N LEU A 83 -6.27 4.61 -14.46
CA LEU A 83 -5.12 4.11 -13.70
C LEU A 83 -4.64 2.75 -14.22
N CYS A 84 -5.56 1.80 -14.43
CA CYS A 84 -5.21 0.49 -15.00
C CYS A 84 -4.54 0.62 -16.38
N GLN A 85 -5.08 1.48 -17.24
CA GLN A 85 -4.49 1.72 -18.56
C GLN A 85 -3.13 2.42 -18.45
N ALA A 86 -2.96 3.36 -17.52
CA ALA A 86 -1.69 4.04 -17.31
C ALA A 86 -0.59 3.04 -16.89
N MET A 87 -0.88 2.15 -15.94
CA MET A 87 0.04 1.08 -15.53
C MET A 87 0.39 0.15 -16.70
N MET A 88 -0.60 -0.28 -17.49
CA MET A 88 -0.35 -1.15 -18.65
C MET A 88 0.47 -0.45 -19.74
N ARG A 89 0.23 0.84 -20.00
CA ARG A 89 1.03 1.60 -20.96
C ARG A 89 2.48 1.74 -20.50
N ASP A 90 2.71 2.00 -19.22
CA ASP A 90 4.09 2.07 -18.70
C ASP A 90 4.80 0.72 -18.80
N LEU A 91 4.10 -0.38 -18.53
CA LEU A 91 4.65 -1.72 -18.70
C LEU A 91 5.07 -2.00 -20.15
N ILE A 92 4.22 -1.66 -21.13
CA ILE A 92 4.52 -1.81 -22.56
C ILE A 92 5.72 -0.94 -22.95
N ALA A 93 5.75 0.32 -22.50
CA ALA A 93 6.85 1.24 -22.76
C ALA A 93 8.16 0.71 -22.16
N ALA A 94 8.12 0.22 -20.91
CA ALA A 94 9.28 -0.35 -20.24
C ALA A 94 9.88 -1.52 -21.02
N ALA A 95 9.02 -2.42 -21.52
CA ALA A 95 9.43 -3.54 -22.35
C ALA A 95 10.03 -3.11 -23.69
N ALA A 96 9.43 -2.11 -24.35
CA ALA A 96 9.93 -1.58 -25.62
C ALA A 96 11.28 -0.85 -25.48
N GLU A 97 11.46 -0.13 -24.38
CA GLU A 97 12.67 0.63 -24.06
C GLU A 97 13.79 -0.24 -23.44
N GLY A 98 13.48 -1.48 -23.06
CA GLY A 98 14.42 -2.36 -22.37
C GLY A 98 14.79 -1.88 -20.96
N ARG A 99 13.91 -1.12 -20.30
CA ARG A 99 14.09 -0.67 -18.91
C ARG A 99 13.29 -1.54 -17.93
N GLU A 100 13.72 -1.57 -16.68
CA GLU A 100 12.92 -2.16 -15.61
C GLU A 100 11.67 -1.31 -15.33
N HIS A 101 10.52 -1.97 -15.16
CA HIS A 101 9.27 -1.32 -14.77
C HIS A 101 9.28 -1.03 -13.26
N ILE A 102 8.70 0.10 -12.83
CA ILE A 102 8.69 0.53 -11.41
C ILE A 102 8.04 -0.49 -10.47
N SER A 103 7.12 -1.30 -10.98
CA SER A 103 6.61 -2.49 -10.31
C SER A 103 7.28 -3.72 -10.93
N SER A 104 8.32 -4.21 -10.27
CA SER A 104 9.20 -5.27 -10.76
C SER A 104 8.85 -6.64 -10.15
N GLY A 105 9.36 -7.72 -10.77
CA GLY A 105 9.27 -9.06 -10.18
C GLY A 105 10.01 -9.18 -8.84
N ARG A 106 11.11 -8.42 -8.69
CA ARG A 106 11.88 -8.34 -7.44
C ARG A 106 11.03 -7.78 -6.29
N ASP A 107 10.33 -6.68 -6.54
CA ASP A 107 9.43 -6.07 -5.54
C ASP A 107 8.20 -6.95 -5.28
N GLY A 108 7.75 -7.69 -6.31
CA GLY A 108 6.71 -8.70 -6.18
C GLY A 108 7.08 -9.81 -5.20
N VAL A 109 8.31 -10.33 -5.27
CA VAL A 109 8.80 -11.36 -4.33
C VAL A 109 8.85 -10.82 -2.91
N ILE A 110 9.33 -9.59 -2.69
CA ILE A 110 9.38 -8.98 -1.35
C ILE A 110 7.96 -8.79 -0.79
N SER A 111 7.03 -8.35 -1.64
CA SER A 111 5.61 -8.19 -1.27
C SER A 111 4.96 -9.51 -0.90
N LEU A 112 5.21 -10.58 -1.67
CA LEU A 112 4.70 -11.91 -1.40
C LEU A 112 5.29 -12.49 -0.10
N GLU A 113 6.60 -12.36 0.12
CA GLU A 113 7.24 -12.80 1.36
C GLU A 113 6.65 -12.08 2.57
N SER A 114 6.38 -10.77 2.45
CA SER A 114 5.73 -9.97 3.50
C SER A 114 4.33 -10.48 3.82
N LEU A 115 3.53 -10.85 2.81
CA LEU A 115 2.22 -11.47 3.00
C LEU A 115 2.33 -12.84 3.69
N MET A 116 3.26 -13.69 3.26
CA MET A 116 3.49 -14.99 3.89
C MET A 116 3.89 -14.84 5.36
N ALA A 117 4.72 -13.83 5.67
CA ALA A 117 5.15 -13.55 7.04
C ALA A 117 4.01 -13.15 7.97
N VAL A 118 2.95 -12.51 7.46
CA VAL A 118 1.74 -12.24 8.26
C VAL A 118 1.10 -13.54 8.74
N TYR A 119 0.96 -14.53 7.87
CA TYR A 119 0.41 -15.84 8.24
C TYR A 119 1.34 -16.61 9.19
N VAL A 120 2.65 -16.60 8.95
CA VAL A 120 3.61 -17.27 9.85
C VAL A 120 3.59 -16.62 11.24
N SER A 121 3.63 -15.29 11.32
CA SER A 121 3.58 -14.55 12.57
C SER A 121 2.29 -14.82 13.35
N TYR A 122 1.14 -14.84 12.65
CA TYR A 122 -0.14 -15.16 13.27
C TYR A 122 -0.14 -16.58 13.85
N ARG A 123 0.30 -17.57 13.06
CA ARG A 123 0.36 -18.98 13.46
C ARG A 123 1.29 -19.22 14.65
N GLN A 124 2.44 -18.54 14.70
CA GLN A 124 3.43 -18.67 15.79
C GLN A 124 3.10 -17.80 17.01
N GLY A 125 2.18 -16.83 16.86
CA GLY A 125 1.84 -15.88 17.93
C GLY A 125 2.96 -14.90 18.29
N CYS A 126 3.98 -14.73 17.43
CA CYS A 126 5.13 -13.88 17.69
C CYS A 126 5.61 -13.14 16.42
N PRO A 127 6.39 -12.04 16.57
CA PRO A 127 7.04 -11.39 15.43
C PRO A 127 8.02 -12.33 14.72
N VAL A 128 8.10 -12.22 13.39
CA VAL A 128 9.02 -13.01 12.57
C VAL A 128 9.98 -12.09 11.82
N THR A 129 11.18 -12.60 11.51
CA THR A 129 12.17 -11.89 10.71
C THR A 129 12.02 -12.25 9.23
N LEU A 130 12.37 -11.30 8.35
CA LEU A 130 12.48 -11.52 6.92
C LEU A 130 13.97 -11.59 6.50
N PRO A 131 14.34 -12.43 5.52
CA PRO A 131 13.49 -13.42 4.86
C PRO A 131 13.04 -14.54 5.81
N LEU A 132 11.93 -15.20 5.49
CA LEU A 132 11.43 -16.32 6.29
C LEU A 132 12.40 -17.51 6.21
N ALA A 133 12.71 -18.11 7.35
CA ALA A 133 13.57 -19.29 7.41
C ALA A 133 12.92 -20.51 6.73
N ASP A 134 11.59 -20.66 6.90
CA ASP A 134 10.77 -21.65 6.21
C ASP A 134 9.88 -20.96 5.18
N ARG A 135 10.08 -21.28 3.91
CA ARG A 135 9.35 -20.70 2.77
C ARG A 135 8.26 -21.62 2.20
N ARG A 136 7.88 -22.68 2.92
CA ARG A 136 6.68 -23.45 2.59
C ARG A 136 5.43 -22.57 2.72
N HIS A 137 4.37 -22.94 2.01
CA HIS A 137 3.12 -22.20 2.07
C HIS A 137 2.52 -22.29 3.50
N PRO A 138 2.33 -21.16 4.21
CA PRO A 138 2.06 -21.17 5.64
C PRO A 138 0.71 -21.80 5.99
N LEU A 139 -0.28 -21.73 5.10
CA LEU A 139 -1.57 -22.39 5.34
C LEU A 139 -1.49 -23.90 5.22
N ASN A 140 -0.56 -24.44 4.42
CA ASN A 140 -0.40 -25.89 4.29
C ASN A 140 0.24 -26.44 5.57
N VAL A 141 1.29 -25.78 6.06
CA VAL A 141 1.93 -26.15 7.33
C VAL A 141 0.92 -26.08 8.47
N TRP A 142 0.06 -25.06 8.49
CA TRP A 142 -0.96 -24.94 9.52
C TRP A 142 -2.03 -26.04 9.45
N GLN A 143 -2.42 -26.47 8.25
CA GLN A 143 -3.32 -27.61 8.07
C GLN A 143 -2.67 -28.91 8.54
N GLU A 144 -1.39 -29.12 8.27
CA GLU A 144 -0.62 -30.28 8.72
C GLU A 144 -0.53 -30.36 10.25
N GLU A 145 -0.41 -29.21 10.94
CA GLU A 145 -0.34 -29.13 12.40
C GLU A 145 -1.69 -29.33 13.10
N ALA A 146 -2.79 -29.09 12.40
CA ALA A 146 -4.15 -29.24 12.93
C ALA A 146 -4.74 -30.65 12.76
N ALA A 147 -4.07 -31.51 12.00
CA ALA A 147 -4.45 -32.91 11.75
C ALA A 147 -3.89 -33.84 12.83
#